data_AF-A0A645CVP2-F1
#
_entry.id   AF-A0A645CVP2-F1
#
_cell.length_a   1.000
_cell.length_b   1.000
_cell.length_c   1.000
_cell.angle_alpha   90.00
_cell.angle_beta   90.00
_cell.angle_gamma   90.00
#
_symmetry.space_group_name_H-M   'P 1'
#
loop_
_entity.id
_entity.type
_entity.pdbx_description
1 polymer ?
#
loop_
_entity_poly.entity_id
_entity_poly.type
_entity_poly.pdbx_seq_one_letter_code
_entity_poly.pdbx_strand_id
1 'polypeptide(L)' 'MITKKVPGIAEAMRAKSLEITPKAMLSRATSGIRSNTLIINLPGSPKGAVENLEAIIPALKHGIEILIGSAFECAT' A
#
# COMPACT_ATOMS: atom_id res chain seq x y z
N MET A 1 -16.19 1.47 -7.18
CA MET A 1 -14.87 1.95 -7.64
C MET A 1 -14.18 2.70 -6.50
N ILE A 2 -12.84 2.83 -6.55
CA ILE A 2 -12.08 3.73 -5.67
C ILE A 2 -12.39 5.19 -6.04
N THR A 3 -12.43 6.08 -5.05
CA THR A 3 -12.64 7.53 -5.23
C THR A 3 -11.32 8.29 -5.35
N LYS A 4 -10.25 7.81 -4.71
CA LYS A 4 -8.90 8.38 -4.80
C LYS A 4 -7.86 7.28 -5.00
N LYS A 5 -6.90 7.48 -5.90
CA LYS A 5 -5.77 6.56 -6.07
C LYS A 5 -4.70 6.86 -5.02
N VAL A 6 -4.04 5.82 -4.52
CA VAL A 6 -2.88 5.92 -3.62
C VAL A 6 -1.72 5.14 -4.24
N PRO A 7 -1.15 5.60 -5.37
CA PRO A 7 -0.22 4.81 -6.17
C PRO A 7 1.09 4.48 -5.43
N GLY A 8 1.54 5.35 -4.53
CA GLY A 8 2.79 5.16 -3.76
C GLY A 8 2.85 3.87 -2.96
N ILE A 9 1.72 3.34 -2.48
CA ILE A 9 1.67 2.04 -1.80
C ILE A 9 2.01 0.91 -2.79
N ALA A 10 1.40 0.91 -3.97
CA ALA A 10 1.66 -0.09 -5.00
C ALA A 10 3.10 0.01 -5.57
N GLU A 11 3.64 1.23 -5.63
CA GLU A 11 5.03 1.48 -6.04
C GLU A 11 6.02 0.94 -5.00
N ALA A 12 5.82 1.22 -3.71
CA ALA A 12 6.68 0.73 -2.63
C ALA A 12 6.69 -0.81 -2.57
N MET A 13 5.51 -1.44 -2.65
CA MET A 13 5.35 -2.89 -2.73
C MET A 13 6.09 -3.50 -3.92
N ARG A 14 5.97 -2.87 -5.11
CA ARG A 14 6.66 -3.34 -6.32
C ARG A 14 8.17 -3.16 -6.21
N ALA A 15 8.64 -2.03 -5.68
CA ALA A 15 10.06 -1.77 -5.46
C ALA A 15 10.67 -2.81 -4.52
N LYS A 16 10.01 -3.11 -3.39
CA LYS A 16 10.50 -4.12 -2.45
C LYS A 16 10.51 -5.52 -3.07
N SER A 17 9.47 -5.87 -3.82
CA SER A 17 9.39 -7.16 -4.51
C SER A 17 10.44 -7.31 -5.62
N LEU A 18 10.87 -6.21 -6.25
CA LEU A 18 11.92 -6.22 -7.28
C LEU A 18 13.30 -6.60 -6.73
N GLU A 19 13.57 -6.31 -5.44
CA GLU A 19 14.79 -6.77 -4.76
C GLU A 19 14.84 -8.31 -4.64
N ILE A 20 13.67 -8.97 -4.63
CA ILE A 20 13.53 -10.41 -4.45
C ILE A 20 13.44 -11.12 -5.82
N THR A 21 12.68 -10.56 -6.76
CA THR A 21 12.50 -11.16 -8.09
C THR A 21 12.26 -10.11 -9.18
N PRO A 22 12.90 -10.22 -10.35
CA PRO A 22 12.64 -9.32 -11.47
C PRO A 22 11.19 -9.43 -11.97
N LYS A 23 10.50 -10.55 -11.73
CA LYS A 23 9.09 -10.75 -12.13
C LYS A 23 8.14 -9.75 -11.48
N ALA A 24 8.53 -9.12 -10.37
CA ALA A 24 7.73 -8.10 -9.69
C ALA A 24 7.35 -6.93 -10.60
N MET A 25 8.13 -6.64 -11.65
CA MET A 25 7.80 -5.61 -12.65
C MET A 25 6.45 -5.84 -13.34
N LEU A 26 6.00 -7.10 -13.43
CA LEU A 26 4.75 -7.49 -14.08
C LEU A 26 3.52 -7.32 -13.16
N SER A 27 3.73 -6.95 -11.90
CA SER A 27 2.63 -6.79 -10.94
C SER A 27 1.71 -5.63 -11.32
N ARG A 28 0.43 -5.94 -11.49
CA ARG A 28 -0.66 -4.98 -11.70
C ARG A 28 -1.37 -4.59 -10.38
N ALA A 29 -0.70 -4.79 -9.24
CA ALA A 29 -1.23 -4.37 -7.96
C ALA A 29 -1.57 -2.87 -7.99
N THR A 30 -2.69 -2.52 -7.37
CA THR A 30 -3.18 -1.15 -7.25
C THR A 30 -3.69 -0.92 -5.83
N SER A 31 -3.75 0.34 -5.46
CA SER A 31 -4.21 0.79 -4.16
C SER A 31 -4.97 2.10 -4.28
N GLY A 32 -5.98 2.25 -3.46
CA GLY A 32 -6.85 3.41 -3.49
C GLY A 32 -7.75 3.49 -2.28
N ILE A 33 -8.40 4.62 -2.13
CA ILE A 33 -9.34 4.90 -1.07
C ILE A 33 -10.75 4.91 -1.66
N ARG A 34 -11.70 4.38 -0.92
CA ARG A 34 -13.14 4.56 -1.14
C ARG A 34 -13.74 5.01 0.19
N SER A 35 -14.32 6.22 0.22
CA SER A 35 -14.78 6.84 1.46
C SER A 35 -13.66 6.86 2.52
N ASN A 36 -13.82 6.24 3.68
CA ASN A 36 -12.81 6.15 4.73
C ASN A 36 -12.11 4.79 4.78
N THR A 37 -12.11 4.06 3.65
CA THR A 37 -11.51 2.73 3.55
C THR A 37 -10.36 2.74 2.57
N LEU A 38 -9.18 2.35 3.06
CA LEU A 38 -8.00 2.07 2.23
C LEU A 38 -8.10 0.64 1.69
N ILE A 39 -7.96 0.49 0.37
CA ILE A 39 -8.04 -0.78 -0.35
C ILE A 39 -6.68 -1.00 -1.02
N ILE A 40 -6.09 -2.18 -0.80
CA ILE A 40 -4.75 -2.54 -1.28
C ILE A 40 -4.82 -3.96 -1.85
N ASN A 41 -4.35 -4.14 -3.08
CA ASN A 41 -4.23 -5.47 -3.66
C ASN A 41 -2.89 -6.09 -3.29
N LEU A 42 -2.93 -7.30 -2.71
CA LEU A 42 -1.74 -8.09 -2.39
C LEU A 42 -1.54 -9.22 -3.43
N PRO A 43 -0.32 -9.76 -3.55
CA PRO A 43 -0.06 -10.97 -4.33
C PRO A 43 -0.90 -12.18 -3.88
N GLY A 44 -1.19 -13.09 -4.80
CA GLY A 44 -2.01 -14.28 -4.51
C GLY A 44 -1.30 -15.36 -3.68
N SER A 45 0.03 -15.33 -3.59
CA SER A 45 0.77 -16.28 -2.74
C SER A 45 0.85 -15.74 -1.30
N PRO A 46 0.66 -16.60 -0.26
CA PRO A 46 0.76 -16.16 1.13
C PRO A 46 2.10 -15.49 1.46
N LYS A 47 3.21 -16.05 0.95
CA LYS A 47 4.54 -15.47 1.11
C LYS A 47 4.64 -14.07 0.53
N GLY A 48 4.22 -13.89 -0.73
CA GLY A 48 4.28 -12.59 -1.39
C GLY A 48 3.36 -11.55 -0.72
N ALA A 49 2.20 -11.98 -0.20
CA ALA A 49 1.30 -11.12 0.56
C ALA A 49 1.95 -10.59 1.83
N VAL A 50 2.61 -11.45 2.61
CA VAL A 50 3.33 -11.05 3.83
C VAL A 50 4.46 -10.10 3.52
N GLU A 51 5.34 -10.44 2.57
CA GLU A 51 6.49 -9.60 2.20
C GLU A 51 6.07 -8.21 1.70
N ASN A 52 4.99 -8.12 0.92
CA ASN A 52 4.48 -6.85 0.43
C ASN A 52 3.79 -6.05 1.54
N LEU A 53 3.08 -6.72 2.45
CA LEU A 53 2.42 -6.05 3.57
C LEU A 53 3.47 -5.47 4.56
N GLU A 54 4.54 -6.21 4.85
CA GLU A 54 5.66 -5.73 5.67
C GLU A 54 6.31 -4.48 5.08
N ALA A 55 6.39 -4.36 3.75
CA ALA A 55 6.96 -3.19 3.08
C ALA A 55 6.17 -1.89 3.33
N ILE A 56 4.88 -1.99 3.66
CA ILE A 56 3.99 -0.83 3.78
C ILE A 56 3.41 -0.62 5.18
N ILE A 57 3.35 -1.67 6.01
CA ILE A 57 2.83 -1.63 7.39
C ILE A 57 3.33 -0.41 8.19
N PRO A 58 4.63 -0.05 8.17
CA PRO A 58 5.13 1.06 8.98
C PRO A 58 4.45 2.40 8.67
N ALA A 59 4.07 2.62 7.41
CA ALA A 59 3.40 3.85 6.96
C ALA A 59 1.86 3.77 7.09
N LEU A 60 1.29 2.56 7.13
CA LEU A 60 -0.17 2.38 7.14
C LEU A 60 -0.83 2.97 8.38
N LYS A 61 -0.23 2.84 9.56
CA LYS A 61 -0.82 3.35 10.82
C LYS A 61 -1.15 4.83 10.70
N HIS A 62 -0.15 5.63 10.35
CA HIS A 62 -0.31 7.08 10.20
C HIS A 62 -1.29 7.44 9.07
N GLY A 63 -1.19 6.74 7.93
CA GLY A 63 -2.11 6.96 6.80
C GLY A 63 -3.58 6.68 7.15
N ILE A 64 -3.85 5.67 7.98
CA ILE A 64 -5.20 5.36 8.47
C ILE A 64 -5.70 6.42 9.45
N GLU A 65 -4.84 6.89 10.37
CA GLU A 65 -5.19 7.95 11.32
C GLU A 65 -5.61 9.24 10.61
N ILE A 66 -4.89 9.62 9.55
CA ILE A 66 -5.29 10.76 8.67
C ILE A 66 -6.62 10.46 7.98
N LEU A 67 -6.80 9.24 7.44
CA LEU A 67 -8.00 8.88 6.69
C LEU A 67 -9.28 8.91 7.53
N ILE A 68 -9.19 8.59 8.82
CA ILE A 68 -10.33 8.64 9.75
C ILE A 68 -10.46 9.98 10.47
N GLY A 69 -9.55 10.93 10.22
CA GLY A 69 -9.55 12.25 10.85
C GLY A 69 -9.11 12.26 12.31
N SER A 70 -8.43 11.21 12.78
CA SER A 70 -7.90 11.12 14.15
C SER A 70 -6.50 11.71 14.30
N ALA A 71 -5.80 11.99 13.19
CA ALA A 71 -4.55 12.72 13.17
C ALA A 71 -4.64 13.91 12.19
N PHE A 72 -4.12 15.06 12.62
CA PHE A 72 -3.86 16.22 11.78
C PHE A 72 -2.37 16.25 11.42
N GLU A 73 -2.04 16.76 10.23
CA GLU A 73 -0.64 16.93 9.82
C GLU A 73 0.12 17.77 10.85
N CYS A 74 1.09 17.15 11.54
CA CYS A 74 2.29 17.86 11.98
C CYS A 74 3.37 17.55 10.96
N ALA A 75 3.36 18.28 9.85
CA ALA A 75 4.60 18.51 9.13
C ALA A 75 5.43 19.45 10.02
N THR A 76 6.38 18.88 10.76
CA THR A 76 7.44 19.60 11.48
C THR A 76 8.71 19.55 10.66
#